data_AF-A0A4D6Y2T2-F1
#
_entry.id   AF-A0A4D6Y2T2-F1
#
_cell.length_a   1.000
_cell.length_b   1.000
_cell.length_c   1.000
_cell.angle_alpha   90.00
_cell.angle_beta   90.00
_cell.angle_gamma   90.00
#
_symmetry.space_group_name_H-M   'P 1'
#
loop_
_entity.id
_entity.type
_entity.pdbx_description
1 polymer ?
#
loop_
_entity_poly.entity_id
_entity_poly.type
_entity_poly.pdbx_seq_one_letter_code
_entity_poly.pdbx_strand_id
1 'polypeptide(L)'
;MKILVVRPSPSGEELVKNLNNTGIPSWHFSLFDFYPSTSSISLSEKINELYESKIIVIFSKKSVFYTNLYLKNNNLTWPFHVKYYAIGKSSAFFLQKYIKKKLLFLYKKKIVKVY
;
A
#
# COMPACT_ATOMS: atom_id res chain seq x y z
N MET A 1 -17.85 5.46 26.01
CA MET A 1 -17.83 5.74 24.56
C MET A 1 -18.02 4.42 23.81
N LYS A 2 -18.86 4.36 22.77
CA LYS A 2 -19.05 3.17 21.93
C LYS A 2 -18.37 3.41 20.58
N ILE A 3 -17.48 2.52 20.15
CA ILE A 3 -16.71 2.69 18.90
C ILE A 3 -17.11 1.62 17.88
N LEU A 4 -17.51 2.04 16.69
CA LEU A 4 -17.64 1.16 15.52
C LEU A 4 -16.46 1.40 14.58
N VAL A 5 -15.63 0.38 14.37
CA VAL A 5 -14.50 0.42 13.45
C VAL A 5 -14.97 -0.02 12.08
N VAL A 6 -14.84 0.88 11.09
CA VAL A 6 -15.29 0.66 9.71
C VAL A 6 -14.20 0.29 8.70
N ARG A 7 -13.02 -0.07 9.21
CA ARG A 7 -11.85 -0.37 8.38
C ARG A 7 -11.99 -1.73 7.69
N PRO A 8 -11.36 -1.90 6.51
CA PRO A 8 -11.32 -3.18 5.82
C PRO A 8 -10.58 -4.25 6.60
N SER A 9 -11.00 -5.50 6.42
CA SER A 9 -10.37 -6.67 7.01
C SER A 9 -8.97 -6.93 6.46
N PRO A 10 -8.04 -7.49 7.26
CA PRO A 10 -8.17 -7.82 8.69
C PRO A 10 -7.85 -6.65 9.63
N SER A 11 -7.54 -5.47 9.08
CA SER A 11 -7.01 -4.35 9.87
C SER A 11 -8.03 -3.72 10.82
N GLY A 12 -9.33 -3.91 10.54
CA GLY A 12 -10.41 -3.47 11.42
C GLY A 12 -10.53 -4.36 12.65
N GLU A 13 -10.48 -5.67 12.46
CA GLU A 13 -10.52 -6.68 13.52
C GLU A 13 -9.30 -6.56 14.43
N GLU A 14 -8.10 -6.37 13.85
CA GLU A 14 -6.88 -6.12 14.62
C GLU A 14 -7.01 -4.87 15.52
N LEU A 15 -7.62 -3.80 14.99
CA LEU A 15 -7.83 -2.58 15.77
C LEU A 15 -8.85 -2.81 16.90
N VAL A 16 -9.97 -3.47 16.63
CA VAL A 16 -11.00 -3.79 17.64
C VAL A 16 -10.42 -4.67 18.74
N LYS A 17 -9.62 -5.68 18.38
CA LYS A 17 -8.91 -6.51 19.35
C LYS A 17 -8.02 -5.66 20.26
N ASN A 18 -7.24 -4.75 19.70
CA ASN A 18 -6.36 -3.87 20.48
C ASN A 18 -7.15 -2.93 21.40
N LEU A 19 -8.23 -2.31 20.91
CA LEU A 19 -9.08 -1.41 21.68
C LEU A 19 -9.75 -2.14 22.86
N ASN A 20 -10.34 -3.31 22.60
CA ASN A 20 -10.98 -4.12 23.62
C ASN A 20 -9.96 -4.58 24.69
N ASN A 21 -8.74 -4.96 24.29
CA ASN A 21 -7.66 -5.31 25.22
C ASN A 21 -7.24 -4.14 26.12
N THR A 22 -7.44 -2.90 25.69
CA THR A 22 -7.18 -1.69 26.49
C THR A 22 -8.39 -1.21 27.30
N GLY A 23 -9.48 -1.98 27.33
CA GLY A 23 -10.71 -1.64 28.05
C GLY A 23 -11.62 -0.65 27.34
N ILE A 24 -11.43 -0.42 26.03
CA ILE A 24 -12.28 0.46 25.21
C ILE A 24 -13.27 -0.41 24.41
N PRO A 25 -14.57 -0.42 24.74
CA PRO A 25 -15.56 -1.23 24.03
C PRO A 25 -15.68 -0.84 22.56
N SER A 26 -15.42 -1.80 21.67
CA SER A 26 -15.40 -1.59 20.22
C SER A 26 -15.91 -2.80 19.44
N TRP A 27 -16.48 -2.52 18.27
CA TRP A 27 -17.00 -3.49 17.31
C TRP A 27 -16.48 -3.21 15.91
N HIS A 28 -16.45 -4.23 15.06
CA HIS A 28 -15.98 -4.13 13.68
C HIS A 28 -17.12 -4.34 12.70
N PHE A 29 -17.18 -3.49 11.68
CA PHE A 29 -18.03 -3.67 10.50
C PHE A 29 -17.32 -3.07 9.29
N SER A 30 -16.77 -3.88 8.39
CA SER A 30 -16.10 -3.37 7.19
C SER A 30 -17.09 -2.67 6.25
N LEU A 31 -16.78 -1.43 5.83
CA LEU A 31 -17.61 -0.72 4.83
C LEU A 31 -17.26 -1.08 3.39
N PHE A 32 -16.06 -1.60 3.15
CA PHE A 32 -15.58 -1.91 1.81
C PHE A 32 -14.44 -2.92 1.88
N ASP A 33 -14.26 -3.65 0.78
CA ASP A 33 -13.12 -4.52 0.57
C ASP A 33 -12.28 -4.04 -0.61
N PHE A 34 -11.09 -4.62 -0.73
CA PHE A 34 -10.19 -4.33 -1.84
C PHE A 34 -10.18 -5.49 -2.84
N TYR A 35 -10.25 -5.14 -4.11
CA TYR A 35 -10.15 -6.06 -5.23
C TYR A 35 -9.21 -5.49 -6.30
N PRO A 36 -8.63 -6.33 -7.18
CA PRO A 36 -7.95 -5.84 -8.37
C PRO A 36 -8.87 -4.93 -9.18
N SER A 37 -8.32 -3.88 -9.77
CA SER A 37 -9.10 -2.97 -10.62
C SER A 37 -9.59 -3.70 -11.87
N THR A 38 -10.86 -3.48 -12.22
CA THR A 38 -11.48 -3.87 -13.50
C THR A 38 -11.69 -2.66 -14.43
N SER A 39 -11.23 -1.48 -14.01
CA SER A 39 -11.33 -0.25 -14.82
C SER A 39 -10.46 -0.36 -16.08
N SER A 40 -10.89 0.29 -17.16
CA SER A 40 -10.04 0.52 -18.34
C SER A 40 -8.75 1.24 -17.96
N ILE A 41 -8.81 2.21 -17.04
CA ILE A 41 -7.62 2.87 -16.48
C ILE A 41 -6.91 1.92 -15.50
N SER A 42 -6.21 0.92 -16.05
CA SER A 42 -5.55 -0.16 -15.33
C SER A 42 -4.05 -0.17 -15.60
N LEU A 43 -3.32 -0.86 -14.74
CA LEU A 43 -1.89 -1.07 -14.93
C LEU A 43 -1.59 -1.86 -16.21
N SER A 44 -2.50 -2.74 -16.63
CA SER A 44 -2.37 -3.49 -17.88
C SER A 44 -2.28 -2.59 -19.10
N GLU A 45 -3.11 -1.56 -19.17
CA GLU A 45 -3.09 -0.62 -20.29
C GLU A 45 -1.93 0.39 -20.19
N LYS A 46 -1.43 0.63 -18.97
CA LYS A 46 -0.40 1.64 -18.68
C LYS A 46 0.97 1.03 -18.36
N ILE A 47 1.23 -0.19 -18.81
CA ILE A 47 2.46 -0.89 -18.44
C ILE A 47 3.71 -0.19 -19.01
N ASN A 48 3.62 0.32 -20.23
CA ASN A 48 4.72 1.09 -20.83
C ASN A 48 5.00 2.38 -20.03
N GLU A 49 3.95 3.11 -19.61
CA GLU A 49 4.09 4.29 -18.76
C GLU A 49 4.80 3.96 -17.44
N LEU A 50 4.51 2.80 -16.83
CA LEU A 50 5.20 2.34 -15.62
C LEU A 50 6.72 2.20 -15.86
N TYR A 51 7.12 1.62 -16.99
CA TYR A 51 8.53 1.37 -17.31
C TYR A 51 9.26 2.58 -17.91
N GLU A 52 8.56 3.59 -18.43
CA GLU A 52 9.19 4.83 -18.88
C GLU A 52 9.33 5.87 -17.75
N SER A 53 8.58 5.68 -16.66
CA SER A 53 8.54 6.58 -15.51
C SER A 53 9.88 6.75 -14.82
N LYS A 54 10.32 8.01 -14.68
CA LYS A 54 11.51 8.35 -13.86
C LYS A 54 11.22 8.40 -12.36
N ILE A 55 9.95 8.61 -11.99
CA ILE A 55 9.48 8.74 -10.61
C ILE A 55 8.19 7.92 -10.46
N ILE A 56 8.11 7.12 -9.39
CA ILE A 56 6.87 6.44 -8.98
C ILE A 56 6.55 6.83 -7.54
N VAL A 57 5.31 7.29 -7.32
CA VAL A 57 4.80 7.68 -6.00
C VAL A 57 3.79 6.66 -5.51
N ILE A 58 4.01 6.14 -4.31
CA ILE A 58 3.25 5.06 -3.68
C ILE A 58 2.35 5.63 -2.58
N PHE A 59 1.04 5.52 -2.78
CA PHE A 59 0.04 6.06 -1.87
C PHE A 59 -0.44 5.06 -0.82
N SER A 60 -0.40 3.74 -1.09
CA SER A 60 -0.90 2.75 -0.14
C SER A 60 -0.15 1.41 -0.23
N LYS A 61 -0.28 0.58 0.80
CA LYS A 61 0.17 -0.82 0.74
C LYS A 61 -0.62 -1.63 -0.30
N LYS A 62 -1.89 -1.30 -0.51
CA LYS A 62 -2.76 -2.00 -1.46
C LYS A 62 -2.34 -1.74 -2.91
N SER A 63 -1.92 -0.52 -3.25
CA SER A 63 -1.39 -0.23 -4.59
C SER A 63 -0.14 -1.08 -4.86
N VAL A 64 0.79 -1.19 -3.90
CA VAL A 64 1.96 -2.07 -4.02
C VAL A 64 1.55 -3.53 -4.19
N PHE A 65 0.62 -4.02 -3.37
CA PHE A 65 0.18 -5.41 -3.40
C PHE A 65 -0.40 -5.79 -4.78
N TYR A 66 -1.36 -5.02 -5.29
CA TYR A 66 -1.99 -5.32 -6.58
C TYR A 66 -1.06 -5.09 -7.77
N THR A 67 -0.19 -4.07 -7.72
CA THR A 67 0.86 -3.91 -8.75
C THR A 67 1.80 -5.11 -8.75
N ASN A 68 2.26 -5.57 -7.57
CA ASN A 68 3.14 -6.73 -7.50
C ASN A 68 2.45 -8.01 -7.97
N LEU A 69 1.17 -8.20 -7.62
CA LEU A 69 0.39 -9.33 -8.09
C LEU A 69 0.29 -9.33 -9.63
N TYR A 70 -0.04 -8.18 -10.22
CA TYR A 70 -0.08 -8.02 -11.68
C TYR A 70 1.28 -8.32 -12.32
N LEU A 71 2.37 -7.73 -11.82
CA LEU A 71 3.71 -7.94 -12.37
C LEU A 71 4.10 -9.42 -12.30
N LYS A 72 3.90 -10.07 -11.15
CA LYS A 72 4.19 -11.50 -10.97
C LYS A 72 3.40 -12.37 -11.94
N ASN A 73 2.10 -12.13 -12.09
CA ASN A 73 1.24 -12.92 -12.98
C ASN A 73 1.60 -12.77 -14.46
N ASN A 74 2.30 -11.68 -14.83
CA ASN A 74 2.73 -11.41 -16.21
C ASN A 74 4.24 -11.62 -16.41
N ASN A 75 4.94 -12.26 -15.46
CA ASN A 75 6.40 -12.47 -15.48
C ASN A 75 7.21 -11.17 -15.65
N LEU A 76 6.68 -10.07 -15.11
CA LEU A 76 7.28 -8.75 -15.11
C LEU A 76 7.93 -8.45 -13.75
N THR A 77 8.83 -7.47 -13.73
CA THR A 77 9.53 -7.03 -12.52
C THR A 77 9.34 -5.55 -12.27
N TRP A 78 9.47 -5.12 -11.01
CA TRP A 78 9.43 -3.70 -10.69
C TRP A 78 10.55 -2.93 -11.42
N PRO A 79 10.27 -1.76 -12.05
CA PRO A 79 11.28 -1.01 -12.78
C PRO A 79 12.48 -0.66 -11.88
N PHE A 80 13.71 -0.91 -12.35
CA PHE A 80 14.90 -0.67 -11.52
C PHE A 80 15.43 0.77 -11.61
N HIS A 81 15.23 1.48 -12.72
CA HIS A 81 15.85 2.79 -12.96
C HIS A 81 15.13 3.96 -12.25
N VAL A 82 13.89 3.76 -11.82
CA VAL A 82 13.00 4.76 -11.22
C VAL A 82 13.38 5.17 -9.79
N LYS A 83 13.06 6.41 -9.41
CA LYS A 83 13.09 6.89 -8.02
C LYS A 83 11.73 6.65 -7.36
N TYR A 84 11.70 5.83 -6.31
CA TYR A 84 10.49 5.53 -5.56
C TYR A 84 10.28 6.46 -4.37
N TYR A 85 9.06 6.99 -4.24
CA TYR A 85 8.60 7.75 -3.08
C TYR A 85 7.35 7.11 -2.52
N ALA A 86 7.27 6.94 -1.21
CA ALA A 86 6.05 6.49 -0.53
C ALA A 86 5.50 7.60 0.37
N ILE A 87 4.19 7.81 0.37
CA ILE A 87 3.57 8.81 1.24
C ILE A 87 3.75 8.43 2.72
N GLY A 88 3.61 7.14 3.05
CA GLY A 88 3.74 6.65 4.42
C GLY A 88 4.90 5.69 4.60
N LYS A 89 5.51 5.73 5.80
CA LYS A 89 6.52 4.75 6.26
C LYS A 89 6.05 3.32 6.03
N SER A 90 4.81 3.01 6.37
CA SER A 90 4.29 1.65 6.29
C SER A 90 4.15 1.14 4.84
N SER A 91 3.84 2.01 3.88
CA SER A 91 3.86 1.69 2.44
C SER A 91 5.28 1.53 1.92
N ALA A 92 6.20 2.37 2.41
CA ALA A 92 7.63 2.35 2.09
C ALA A 92 8.26 0.97 2.40
N PHE A 93 8.10 0.51 3.64
CA PHE A 93 8.58 -0.80 4.09
C PHE A 93 7.88 -1.96 3.38
N PHE A 94 6.60 -1.79 3.04
CA PHE A 94 5.88 -2.83 2.33
C PHE A 94 6.42 -3.02 0.89
N LEU A 95 6.75 -1.93 0.19
CA LEU A 95 7.37 -1.99 -1.13
C LEU A 95 8.81 -2.55 -1.10
N GLN A 96 9.59 -2.25 -0.05
CA GLN A 96 10.95 -2.76 0.11
C GLN A 96 11.04 -4.30 0.12
N LYS A 97 9.94 -5.00 0.44
CA LYS A 97 9.85 -6.46 0.33
C LYS A 97 9.99 -6.97 -1.11
N TYR A 98 9.66 -6.14 -2.10
CA TYR A 98 9.63 -6.48 -3.51
C TYR A 98 10.77 -5.82 -4.31
N ILE A 99 11.29 -4.69 -3.84
CA ILE A 99 12.41 -3.98 -4.47
C ILE A 99 13.61 -3.90 -3.53
N LYS A 100 14.78 -4.38 -3.98
CA LYS A 100 16.06 -4.21 -3.28
C LYS A 100 16.71 -2.88 -3.66
N LYS A 101 15.97 -1.77 -3.50
CA LYS A 101 16.44 -0.41 -3.86
C LYS A 101 16.10 0.58 -2.75
N LYS A 102 16.94 1.62 -2.65
CA LYS A 102 16.72 2.76 -1.77
C LYS A 102 15.39 3.45 -2.08
N LEU A 103 14.58 3.66 -1.05
CA LEU A 103 13.27 4.27 -1.14
C LEU A 103 13.13 5.45 -0.16
N LEU A 104 12.39 6.47 -0.57
CA LEU A 104 12.13 7.67 0.21
C LEU A 104 10.68 7.69 0.69
N PHE A 105 10.41 8.19 1.89
CA PHE A 105 9.05 8.40 2.37
C PHE A 105 8.90 9.68 3.18
N LEU A 106 7.67 10.17 3.31
CA LEU A 106 7.37 11.38 4.07
C LEU A 106 7.20 11.07 5.57
N TYR A 107 7.87 11.84 6.42
CA TYR A 107 7.69 11.84 7.88
C TYR A 107 7.68 13.28 8.39
N LYS A 108 6.59 13.72 9.04
CA LYS A 108 6.43 15.11 9.54
C LYS A 108 6.79 16.19 8.48
N LYS A 109 6.33 16.01 7.23
CA LYS A 109 6.66 16.86 6.06
C LYS A 109 8.15 16.91 5.66
N LYS A 110 8.99 16.02 6.20
CA LYS A 110 10.39 15.82 5.78
C LYS A 110 10.53 14.51 5.00
N ILE A 111 11.45 14.47 4.04
CA ILE A 111 11.77 13.26 3.28
C ILE A 111 12.77 12.41 4.09
N VAL A 112 12.43 11.15 4.34
CA VAL A 112 13.23 10.18 5.12
C VAL A 112 13.56 8.96 4.24
N LYS A 113 14.78 8.43 4.39
CA LYS A 113 15.27 7.25 3.65
C LYS A 113 14.91 5.95 4.40
N VAL A 114 14.49 4.93 3.66
CA VAL A 114 14.49 3.53 4.14
C VAL A 114 15.85 2.93 3.76
N TYR A 115 16.53 2.35 4.74
CA TYR A 115 17.78 1.61 4.56
C TYR A 115 17.47 0.12 4.37
#